data_AF-A0A7S2S7H1-F1
#
_entry.id   AF-A0A7S2S7H1-F1
#
_cell.length_a   1.000
_cell.length_b   1.000
_cell.length_c   1.000
_cell.angle_alpha   90.00
_cell.angle_beta   90.00
_cell.angle_gamma   90.00
#
_symmetry.space_group_name_H-M   'P 1'
#
loop_
_entity.id
_entity.type
_entity.pdbx_description
1 polymer ?
#
loop_
_entity_poly.entity_id
_entity_poly.type
_entity_poly.pdbx_seq_one_letter_code
_entity_poly.pdbx_strand_id
1 'polypeptide(L)'
;LNKQFIDPVCVLSAVLFIVSNSMDIAAHLKYANRDHFNFRSWSALDVDYIKKEWEFRNDNNTLETVAGLLGAIAWLSFCIPVFQISWILSKGGRKRTAAHSFICIFVVGSSLMELVARLILTGMSHETYRLSSKFSLDDWNGWKALEVVHLIVSGAFIWIDAFEHFSLFLIMILISLTVWAEYSEAGNPVKFDKKWAIYGASIGVFCLFDFVADVLRFVSWSFFMKVALVISFFNSVIALPTWLVFLGLQLPDIRNAFEASSFVQSSSLTLSSFNSDNREKEGAPQSSEQISGPNADAEQDDFL
;
A
#
# COMPACT_ATOMS: atom_id res chain seq x y z
N LEU A 1 -1.03 -29.68 -20.59
CA LEU A 1 -1.39 -29.00 -19.33
C LEU A 1 -0.17 -28.20 -18.87
N ASN A 2 -0.06 -26.94 -19.27
CA ASN A 2 0.96 -26.06 -18.69
C ASN A 2 0.60 -25.88 -17.22
N LYS A 3 1.52 -26.26 -16.32
CA LYS A 3 1.36 -25.94 -14.90
C LYS A 3 1.39 -24.42 -14.79
N GLN A 4 0.25 -23.80 -14.51
CA GLN A 4 0.21 -22.38 -14.14
C GLN A 4 0.96 -22.25 -12.82
N PHE A 5 2.16 -21.67 -12.89
CA PHE A 5 2.91 -21.31 -11.70
C PHE A 5 2.21 -20.11 -11.08
N ILE A 6 1.85 -20.17 -9.79
CA ILE A 6 1.31 -19.02 -9.06
C ILE A 6 2.50 -18.14 -8.67
N ASP A 7 2.37 -16.82 -8.81
CA ASP A 7 3.40 -15.89 -8.34
C ASP A 7 3.58 -16.04 -6.81
N PRO A 8 4.77 -16.45 -6.34
CA PRO A 8 4.99 -16.78 -4.93
C PRO A 8 4.92 -15.55 -4.03
N VAL A 9 5.18 -14.35 -4.54
CA VAL A 9 5.15 -13.12 -3.74
C VAL A 9 3.71 -12.75 -3.42
N CYS A 10 2.79 -12.91 -4.37
CA CYS A 10 1.36 -12.73 -4.13
C CYS A 10 0.83 -13.67 -3.03
N VAL A 11 1.24 -14.94 -3.08
CA VAL A 11 0.87 -15.94 -2.06
C VAL A 11 1.47 -15.60 -0.70
N LEU A 12 2.75 -15.20 -0.66
CA LEU A 12 3.42 -14.77 0.56
C LEU A 12 2.69 -13.57 1.20
N SER A 13 2.38 -12.52 0.42
CA SER A 13 1.61 -11.37 0.91
C SER A 13 0.25 -11.78 1.45
N ALA A 14 -0.47 -12.66 0.74
CA ALA A 14 -1.77 -13.16 1.18
C ALA A 14 -1.69 -13.90 2.52
N VAL A 15 -0.71 -14.81 2.67
CA VAL A 15 -0.50 -15.55 3.93
C VAL A 15 -0.13 -14.60 5.06
N LEU A 16 0.76 -13.64 4.82
CA LEU A 16 1.17 -12.66 5.83
C LEU A 16 -0.02 -11.84 6.32
N PHE A 17 -0.87 -11.33 5.41
CA PHE A 17 -2.09 -10.62 5.80
C PHE A 17 -3.07 -11.50 6.57
N ILE A 18 -3.27 -12.76 6.18
CA ILE A 18 -4.16 -13.68 6.92
C ILE A 18 -3.64 -13.86 8.34
N VAL A 19 -2.35 -14.16 8.51
CA VAL A 19 -1.76 -14.44 9.81
C VAL A 19 -1.75 -13.19 10.68
N SER A 20 -1.28 -12.06 10.17
CA SER A 20 -1.20 -10.80 10.94
C SER A 20 -2.58 -10.34 11.40
N ASN A 21 -3.56 -10.26 10.49
CA ASN A 21 -4.90 -9.79 10.82
C ASN A 21 -5.65 -10.77 11.71
N SER A 22 -5.44 -12.09 11.56
CA SER A 22 -6.05 -13.07 12.48
C SER A 22 -5.52 -12.93 13.90
N MET A 23 -4.21 -12.68 14.06
CA MET A 23 -3.60 -12.43 15.37
C MET A 23 -4.07 -11.12 15.98
N ASP A 24 -4.15 -10.05 15.18
CA ASP A 24 -4.64 -8.76 15.62
C ASP A 24 -6.11 -8.82 16.07
N ILE A 25 -6.98 -9.50 15.31
CA ILE A 25 -8.37 -9.72 15.69
C ILE A 25 -8.46 -10.57 16.96
N ALA A 26 -7.62 -11.61 17.10
CA ALA A 26 -7.57 -12.40 18.33
C ALA A 26 -7.16 -11.56 19.54
N ALA A 27 -6.21 -10.63 19.38
CA ALA A 27 -5.83 -9.68 20.42
C ALA A 27 -7.02 -8.78 20.78
N HIS A 28 -7.67 -8.15 19.79
CA HIS A 28 -8.85 -7.31 20.00
C HIS A 28 -10.00 -8.04 20.69
N LEU A 29 -10.29 -9.28 20.30
CA LEU A 29 -11.30 -10.12 20.95
C LEU A 29 -10.93 -10.42 22.41
N LYS A 30 -9.65 -10.63 22.71
CA LYS A 30 -9.18 -10.81 24.08
C LYS A 30 -9.37 -9.56 24.92
N TYR A 31 -9.09 -8.37 24.38
CA TYR A 31 -9.38 -7.10 25.05
C TYR A 31 -10.88 -6.83 25.22
N ALA A 32 -11.69 -7.20 24.23
CA ALA A 32 -13.15 -7.04 24.29
C ALA A 32 -13.81 -7.94 25.34
N ASN A 33 -13.24 -9.13 25.57
CA ASN A 33 -13.75 -10.13 26.52
C ASN A 33 -13.06 -10.08 27.89
N ARG A 34 -12.42 -8.97 28.27
CA ARG A 34 -11.78 -8.86 29.59
C ARG A 34 -12.83 -8.73 30.70
N ASP A 35 -12.76 -9.62 31.68
CA ASP A 35 -13.77 -9.74 32.74
C ASP A 35 -13.81 -8.53 33.71
N HIS A 36 -12.75 -7.75 33.77
CA HIS A 36 -12.59 -6.68 34.76
C HIS A 36 -12.87 -5.27 34.22
N PHE A 37 -13.38 -5.10 32.99
CA PHE A 37 -13.61 -3.76 32.45
C PHE A 37 -14.70 -3.01 33.24
N ASN A 38 -14.31 -1.90 33.88
CA ASN A 38 -15.22 -1.02 34.60
C ASN A 38 -15.05 0.41 34.08
N PHE A 39 -15.97 0.83 33.21
CA PHE A 39 -15.93 2.16 32.59
C PHE A 39 -15.89 3.29 33.62
N ARG A 40 -16.62 3.15 34.74
CA ARG A 40 -16.66 4.17 35.79
C ARG A 40 -15.30 4.34 36.45
N SER A 41 -14.65 3.23 36.85
CA SER A 41 -13.32 3.26 37.45
C SER A 41 -12.26 3.77 36.47
N TRP A 42 -12.32 3.34 35.21
CA TRP A 42 -11.42 3.81 34.16
C TRP A 42 -11.55 5.32 33.91
N SER A 43 -12.78 5.82 33.73
CA SER A 43 -13.05 7.25 33.49
C SER A 43 -12.70 8.14 34.70
N ALA A 44 -12.76 7.60 35.92
CA ALA A 44 -12.32 8.28 37.14
C ALA A 44 -10.79 8.24 37.34
N LEU A 45 -10.06 7.57 36.45
CA LEU A 45 -8.62 7.29 36.57
C LEU A 45 -8.27 6.67 37.94
N ASP A 46 -9.09 5.71 38.37
CA ASP A 46 -8.85 4.96 39.60
C ASP A 46 -7.52 4.18 39.53
N VAL A 47 -6.65 4.36 40.52
CA VAL A 47 -5.27 3.87 40.47
C VAL A 47 -5.22 2.35 40.53
N ASP A 48 -6.04 1.73 41.38
CA ASP A 48 -6.06 0.27 41.54
C ASP A 48 -6.59 -0.41 40.27
N TYR A 49 -7.62 0.18 39.64
CA TYR A 49 -8.08 -0.24 38.33
C TYR A 49 -6.99 -0.12 37.25
N ILE A 50 -6.30 1.03 37.18
CA ILE A 50 -5.24 1.27 36.19
C ILE A 50 -4.10 0.27 36.37
N LYS A 51 -3.66 0.00 37.60
CA LYS A 51 -2.63 -1.02 37.89
C LYS A 51 -3.00 -2.38 37.32
N LYS A 52 -4.22 -2.84 37.59
CA LYS A 52 -4.74 -4.11 37.08
C LYS A 52 -4.83 -4.14 35.54
N GLU A 53 -5.22 -3.02 34.93
CA GLU A 53 -5.26 -2.91 33.47
C GLU A 53 -3.86 -2.94 32.85
N TRP A 54 -2.85 -2.32 33.48
CA TRP A 54 -1.47 -2.38 33.03
C TRP A 54 -0.86 -3.77 33.16
N GLU A 55 -1.16 -4.50 34.24
CA GLU A 55 -0.79 -5.91 34.37
C GLU A 55 -1.37 -6.73 33.21
N PHE A 56 -2.66 -6.57 32.93
CA PHE A 56 -3.31 -7.24 31.80
C PHE A 56 -2.67 -6.86 30.46
N ARG A 57 -2.39 -5.58 30.19
CA ARG A 57 -1.72 -5.14 28.94
C ARG A 57 -0.33 -5.74 28.82
N ASN A 58 0.46 -5.71 29.89
CA ASN A 58 1.82 -6.24 29.90
C ASN A 58 1.84 -7.75 29.55
N ASP A 59 0.87 -8.52 30.05
CA ASP A 59 0.74 -9.95 29.75
C ASP A 59 0.33 -10.23 28.29
N ASN A 60 -0.27 -9.26 27.60
CA ASN A 60 -0.83 -9.42 26.25
C ASN A 60 -0.04 -8.72 25.15
N ASN A 61 0.84 -7.78 25.51
CA ASN A 61 1.58 -6.92 24.60
C ASN A 61 2.40 -7.71 23.55
N THR A 62 2.92 -8.89 23.90
CA THR A 62 3.70 -9.70 22.95
C THR A 62 2.86 -10.11 21.73
N LEU A 63 1.59 -10.44 21.92
CA LEU A 63 0.72 -10.85 20.81
C LEU A 63 0.48 -9.66 19.86
N GLU A 64 0.17 -8.49 20.40
CA GLU A 64 -0.06 -7.26 19.64
C GLU A 64 1.19 -6.80 18.90
N THR A 65 2.35 -6.84 19.57
CA THR A 65 3.64 -6.48 18.97
C THR A 65 3.97 -7.40 17.79
N VAL A 66 3.81 -8.72 17.94
CA VAL A 66 4.10 -9.68 16.87
C VAL A 66 3.10 -9.54 15.73
N ALA A 67 1.81 -9.39 16.02
CA ALA A 67 0.77 -9.17 15.01
C ALA A 67 1.07 -7.91 14.18
N GLY A 68 1.41 -6.80 14.86
CA GLY A 68 1.78 -5.54 14.22
C GLY A 68 3.03 -5.65 13.34
N LEU A 69 4.10 -6.29 13.83
CA LEU A 69 5.31 -6.49 13.02
C LEU A 69 5.05 -7.36 11.79
N LEU A 70 4.26 -8.43 11.92
CA LEU A 70 3.83 -9.24 10.76
C LEU A 70 2.98 -8.43 9.79
N GLY A 71 2.11 -7.56 10.28
CA GLY A 71 1.32 -6.62 9.47
C GLY A 71 2.21 -5.68 8.65
N ALA A 72 3.21 -5.06 9.28
CA ALA A 72 4.18 -4.23 8.57
C ALA A 72 4.95 -4.99 7.47
N ILE A 73 5.34 -6.24 7.75
CA ILE A 73 5.99 -7.11 6.74
C ILE A 73 5.01 -7.47 5.61
N ALA A 74 3.73 -7.70 5.91
CA ALA A 74 2.69 -7.95 4.92
C ALA A 74 2.56 -6.77 3.95
N TRP A 75 2.50 -5.54 4.47
CA TRP A 75 2.46 -4.31 3.67
C TRP A 75 3.69 -4.10 2.79
N LEU A 76 4.89 -4.31 3.33
CA LEU A 76 6.12 -4.26 2.54
C LEU A 76 6.14 -5.32 1.43
N SER A 77 5.68 -6.54 1.72
CA SER A 77 5.55 -7.59 0.71
C SER A 77 4.51 -7.24 -0.35
N PHE A 78 3.41 -6.57 0.03
CA PHE A 78 2.32 -6.15 -0.85
C PHE A 78 2.74 -5.10 -1.89
N CYS A 79 3.76 -4.29 -1.58
CA CYS A 79 4.32 -3.33 -2.54
C CYS A 79 4.74 -4.00 -3.85
N ILE A 80 5.33 -5.21 -3.77
CA ILE A 80 5.89 -5.92 -4.93
C ILE A 80 4.82 -6.25 -5.99
N PRO A 81 3.73 -6.97 -5.67
CA PRO A 81 2.69 -7.26 -6.65
C PRO A 81 2.00 -5.99 -7.16
N VAL A 82 1.82 -4.96 -6.32
CA VAL A 82 1.22 -3.68 -6.74
C VAL A 82 2.11 -2.95 -7.76
N PHE A 83 3.43 -2.97 -7.56
CA PHE A 83 4.38 -2.43 -8.53
C PHE A 83 4.38 -3.22 -9.83
N GLN A 84 4.33 -4.55 -9.78
CA GLN A 84 4.27 -5.39 -10.97
C GLN A 84 3.01 -5.09 -11.79
N ILE A 85 1.84 -4.98 -11.16
CA ILE A 85 0.61 -4.57 -11.83
C ILE A 85 0.75 -3.17 -12.43
N SER A 86 1.22 -2.21 -11.64
CA SER A 86 1.33 -0.81 -12.07
C SER A 86 2.30 -0.64 -13.25
N TRP A 87 3.41 -1.39 -13.25
CA TRP A 87 4.35 -1.42 -14.36
C TRP A 87 3.74 -1.99 -15.63
N ILE A 88 3.02 -3.11 -15.53
CA ILE A 88 2.37 -3.75 -16.69
C ILE A 88 1.25 -2.87 -17.24
N LEU A 89 0.37 -2.35 -16.38
CA LEU A 89 -0.76 -1.50 -16.79
C LEU A 89 -0.29 -0.16 -17.38
N SER A 90 0.84 0.39 -16.91
CA SER A 90 1.45 1.59 -17.49
C SER A 90 2.18 1.34 -18.82
N LYS A 91 2.22 0.08 -19.30
CA LYS A 91 3.02 -0.38 -20.44
C LYS A 91 4.50 0.02 -20.30
N GLY A 92 5.07 -0.20 -19.12
CA GLY A 92 6.43 0.20 -18.78
C GLY A 92 6.62 1.71 -18.70
N GLY A 93 5.64 2.41 -18.13
CA GLY A 93 5.70 3.88 -17.94
C GLY A 93 5.36 4.72 -19.17
N ARG A 94 4.79 4.13 -20.23
CA ARG A 94 4.44 4.86 -21.46
C ARG A 94 3.02 5.42 -21.45
N LYS A 95 2.13 4.87 -20.63
CA LYS A 95 0.71 5.27 -20.55
C LYS A 95 0.29 5.56 -19.11
N ARG A 96 -0.53 6.62 -18.95
CA ARG A 96 -1.20 6.99 -17.70
C ARG A 96 -0.29 6.99 -16.47
N THR A 97 0.93 7.49 -16.66
CA THR A 97 1.99 7.49 -15.65
C THR A 97 1.54 8.10 -14.33
N ALA A 98 0.75 9.16 -14.36
CA ALA A 98 0.23 9.81 -13.15
C ALA A 98 -0.55 8.84 -12.24
N ALA A 99 -1.51 8.08 -12.76
CA ALA A 99 -2.30 7.15 -11.96
C ALA A 99 -1.44 6.06 -11.32
N HIS A 100 -0.50 5.51 -12.08
CA HIS A 100 0.42 4.49 -11.60
C HIS A 100 1.43 5.05 -10.58
N SER A 101 1.91 6.28 -10.78
CA SER A 101 2.73 6.99 -9.79
C SER A 101 1.95 7.20 -8.49
N PHE A 102 0.68 7.59 -8.54
CA PHE A 102 -0.16 7.70 -7.34
C PHE A 102 -0.33 6.35 -6.63
N ILE A 103 -0.63 5.27 -7.36
CA ILE A 103 -0.70 3.92 -6.79
C ILE A 103 0.61 3.58 -6.06
N CYS A 104 1.76 3.80 -6.70
CA CYS A 104 3.07 3.54 -6.12
C CYS A 104 3.35 4.41 -4.89
N ILE A 105 3.00 5.69 -4.91
CA ILE A 105 3.17 6.61 -3.78
C ILE A 105 2.32 6.15 -2.59
N PHE A 106 1.05 5.80 -2.82
CA PHE A 106 0.17 5.36 -1.75
C PHE A 106 0.60 4.02 -1.15
N VAL A 107 1.00 3.03 -1.97
CA VAL A 107 1.41 1.72 -1.44
C VAL A 107 2.72 1.81 -0.66
N VAL A 108 3.70 2.59 -1.13
CA VAL A 108 4.96 2.80 -0.40
C VAL A 108 4.74 3.65 0.85
N GLY A 109 4.00 4.74 0.72
CA GLY A 109 3.72 5.67 1.82
C GLY A 109 2.99 4.97 2.97
N SER A 110 1.93 4.21 2.66
CA SER A 110 1.21 3.41 3.65
C SER A 110 2.10 2.33 4.28
N SER A 111 2.87 1.59 3.49
CA SER A 111 3.76 0.55 4.02
C SER A 111 4.86 1.10 4.93
N LEU A 112 5.45 2.25 4.59
CA LEU A 112 6.45 2.91 5.43
C LEU A 112 5.82 3.50 6.70
N MET A 113 4.63 4.10 6.57
CA MET A 113 3.91 4.65 7.71
C MET A 113 3.54 3.55 8.70
N GLU A 114 3.04 2.41 8.22
CA GLU A 114 2.73 1.24 9.06
C GLU A 114 3.98 0.69 9.73
N LEU A 115 5.09 0.52 8.99
CA LEU A 115 6.36 0.08 9.58
C LEU A 115 6.82 1.02 10.71
N VAL A 116 6.81 2.33 10.46
CA VAL A 116 7.21 3.34 11.46
C VAL A 116 6.27 3.32 12.65
N ALA A 117 4.96 3.22 12.41
CA ALA A 117 3.95 3.14 13.45
C ALA A 117 4.20 1.93 14.37
N ARG A 118 4.39 0.74 13.80
CA ARG A 118 4.65 -0.49 14.59
C ARG A 118 5.97 -0.46 15.33
N LEU A 119 7.01 0.17 14.77
CA LEU A 119 8.28 0.40 15.49
C LEU A 119 8.10 1.35 16.68
N ILE A 120 7.35 2.44 16.51
CA ILE A 120 7.02 3.36 17.61
C ILE A 120 6.20 2.62 18.67
N LEU A 121 5.16 1.87 18.28
CA LEU A 121 4.33 1.10 19.19
C LEU A 121 5.15 0.09 20.00
N THR A 122 6.10 -0.60 19.36
CA THR A 122 7.00 -1.54 20.02
C THR A 122 7.88 -0.84 21.06
N GLY A 123 8.52 0.28 20.69
CA GLY A 123 9.35 1.06 21.60
C GLY A 123 8.55 1.62 22.78
N MET A 124 7.35 2.12 22.50
CA MET A 124 6.43 2.60 23.52
C MET A 124 5.97 1.50 24.46
N SER A 125 5.67 0.32 23.94
CA SER A 125 5.24 -0.82 24.75
C SER A 125 6.38 -1.31 25.66
N HIS A 126 7.64 -1.27 25.18
CA HIS A 126 8.80 -1.56 26.01
C HIS A 126 9.00 -0.55 27.14
N GLU A 127 8.90 0.74 26.84
CA GLU A 127 9.09 1.80 27.84
C GLU A 127 7.94 1.86 28.85
N THR A 128 6.69 1.67 28.41
CA THR A 128 5.54 1.63 29.32
C THR A 128 5.56 0.40 30.23
N TYR A 129 6.04 -0.75 29.74
CA TYR A 129 6.33 -1.91 30.58
C TYR A 129 7.41 -1.57 31.64
N ARG A 130 8.49 -0.91 31.23
CA ARG A 130 9.57 -0.51 32.16
C ARG A 130 9.08 0.49 33.21
N LEU A 131 8.28 1.47 32.82
CA LEU A 131 7.68 2.46 33.71
C LEU A 131 6.72 1.82 34.70
N SER A 132 5.80 0.97 34.23
CA SER A 132 4.81 0.31 35.09
C SER A 132 5.42 -0.72 36.07
N SER A 133 6.53 -1.37 35.71
CA SER A 133 7.14 -2.42 36.53
C SER A 133 8.29 -1.97 37.44
N LYS A 134 9.05 -0.95 37.06
CA LYS A 134 10.30 -0.57 37.76
C LYS A 134 10.26 0.78 38.47
N PHE A 135 9.33 1.67 38.13
CA PHE A 135 9.27 3.00 38.73
C PHE A 135 8.23 3.05 39.86
N SER A 136 8.55 3.80 40.94
CA SER A 136 7.55 4.18 41.94
C SER A 136 6.61 5.22 41.32
N LEU A 137 5.46 4.77 40.85
CA LEU A 137 4.43 5.62 40.26
C LEU A 137 3.39 6.12 41.27
N ASP A 138 3.47 5.65 42.52
CA ASP A 138 2.49 5.94 43.58
C ASP A 138 2.69 7.34 44.19
N ASP A 139 3.92 7.88 44.15
CA ASP A 139 4.27 9.11 44.88
C ASP A 139 3.78 10.42 44.22
N TRP A 140 3.44 10.42 42.92
CA TRP A 140 3.25 11.66 42.14
C TRP A 140 2.15 11.61 41.07
N ASN A 141 1.12 10.75 41.24
CA ASN A 141 0.10 10.46 40.21
C ASN A 141 0.69 9.84 38.92
N GLY A 142 1.82 9.13 39.03
CA GLY A 142 2.52 8.53 37.88
C GLY A 142 1.64 7.59 37.07
N TRP A 143 0.77 6.80 37.71
CA TRP A 143 -0.17 5.91 37.04
C TRP A 143 -1.19 6.64 36.15
N LYS A 144 -1.72 7.77 36.63
CA LYS A 144 -2.69 8.57 35.88
C LYS A 144 -2.01 9.23 34.68
N ALA A 145 -0.80 9.77 34.89
CA ALA A 145 -0.01 10.35 33.81
C ALA A 145 0.32 9.30 32.74
N LEU A 146 0.73 8.10 33.15
CA LEU A 146 1.00 6.98 32.26
C LEU A 146 -0.23 6.57 31.43
N GLU A 147 -1.41 6.47 32.06
CA GLU A 147 -2.66 6.16 31.36
C GLU A 147 -3.04 7.26 30.36
N VAL A 148 -2.96 8.54 30.74
CA VAL A 148 -3.26 9.66 29.82
C VAL A 148 -2.32 9.66 28.61
N VAL A 149 -1.02 9.42 28.82
CA VAL A 149 -0.05 9.31 27.72
C VAL A 149 -0.40 8.13 26.80
N HIS A 150 -0.74 6.97 27.38
CA HIS A 150 -1.19 5.81 26.61
C HIS A 150 -2.43 6.13 25.77
N LEU A 151 -3.43 6.83 26.33
CA LEU A 151 -4.64 7.22 25.58
C LEU A 151 -4.36 8.17 24.41
N ILE A 152 -3.49 9.17 24.61
CA ILE A 152 -3.08 10.09 23.54
C ILE A 152 -2.44 9.32 22.38
N VAL A 153 -1.56 8.39 22.72
CA VAL A 153 -0.83 7.58 21.75
C VAL A 153 -1.75 6.63 21.02
N SER A 154 -2.61 5.90 21.74
CA SER A 154 -3.61 5.02 21.13
C SER A 154 -4.53 5.79 20.19
N GLY A 155 -4.89 7.03 20.55
CA GLY A 155 -5.63 7.93 19.66
C GLY A 155 -4.90 8.25 18.36
N ALA A 156 -3.58 8.44 18.40
CA ALA A 156 -2.76 8.68 17.20
C ALA A 156 -2.70 7.44 16.29
N PHE A 157 -2.62 6.23 16.86
CA PHE A 157 -2.60 4.99 16.08
C PHE A 157 -3.90 4.74 15.31
N ILE A 158 -5.06 5.10 15.87
CA ILE A 158 -6.35 5.00 15.16
C ILE A 158 -6.35 5.82 13.88
N TRP A 159 -5.70 7.00 13.87
CA TRP A 159 -5.59 7.81 12.66
C TRP A 159 -4.66 7.20 11.61
N ILE A 160 -3.60 6.53 12.05
CA ILE A 160 -2.68 5.79 11.17
C ILE A 160 -3.43 4.62 10.52
N ASP A 161 -4.13 3.81 11.31
CA ASP A 161 -4.96 2.70 10.82
C ASP A 161 -6.06 3.20 9.85
N ALA A 162 -6.72 4.32 10.18
CA ALA A 162 -7.72 4.92 9.30
C ALA A 162 -7.10 5.35 7.94
N PHE A 163 -5.92 5.97 7.96
CA PHE A 163 -5.22 6.37 6.73
C PHE A 163 -4.78 5.16 5.90
N GLU A 164 -4.42 4.04 6.53
CA GLU A 164 -4.13 2.78 5.85
C GLU A 164 -5.35 2.29 5.05
N HIS A 165 -6.53 2.23 5.67
CA HIS A 165 -7.78 1.86 5.00
C HIS A 165 -8.10 2.82 3.84
N PHE A 166 -7.91 4.12 4.05
CA PHE A 166 -8.10 5.12 3.00
C PHE A 166 -7.12 4.96 1.83
N SER A 167 -5.84 4.67 2.13
CA SER A 167 -4.82 4.42 1.12
C SER A 167 -5.14 3.17 0.30
N LEU A 168 -5.59 2.10 0.95
CA LEU A 168 -6.01 0.88 0.28
C LEU A 168 -7.23 1.13 -0.61
N PHE A 169 -8.22 1.91 -0.16
CA PHE A 169 -9.33 2.36 -1.01
C PHE A 169 -8.83 3.02 -2.30
N LEU A 170 -7.92 3.99 -2.20
CA LEU A 170 -7.38 4.70 -3.36
C LEU A 170 -6.60 3.76 -4.29
N ILE A 171 -5.74 2.90 -3.75
CA ILE A 171 -4.97 1.91 -4.53
C ILE A 171 -5.92 1.02 -5.32
N MET A 172 -6.90 0.41 -4.65
CA MET A 172 -7.81 -0.55 -5.27
C MET A 172 -8.68 0.10 -6.35
N ILE A 173 -9.24 1.29 -6.08
CA ILE A 173 -10.06 2.02 -7.07
C ILE A 173 -9.21 2.46 -8.27
N LEU A 174 -8.00 2.98 -8.07
CA LEU A 174 -7.14 3.39 -9.18
C LEU A 174 -6.70 2.20 -10.04
N ILE A 175 -6.40 1.04 -9.44
CA ILE A 175 -6.14 -0.20 -10.19
C ILE A 175 -7.38 -0.58 -11.02
N SER A 176 -8.57 -0.58 -10.45
CA SER A 176 -9.80 -0.92 -11.19
C SER A 176 -10.11 0.05 -12.33
N LEU A 177 -9.94 1.36 -12.10
CA LEU A 177 -10.12 2.40 -13.12
C LEU A 177 -9.11 2.24 -14.27
N THR A 178 -7.85 1.96 -13.96
CA THR A 178 -6.81 1.75 -14.98
C THR A 178 -7.06 0.50 -15.82
N VAL A 179 -7.53 -0.59 -15.21
CA VAL A 179 -7.96 -1.81 -15.93
C VAL A 179 -9.17 -1.52 -16.82
N TRP A 180 -10.21 -0.84 -16.34
CA TRP A 180 -11.38 -0.51 -17.19
C TRP A 180 -11.02 0.35 -18.38
N ALA A 181 -10.16 1.34 -18.17
CA ALA A 181 -9.72 2.19 -19.25
C ALA A 181 -8.75 1.45 -20.21
N GLU A 182 -8.15 0.32 -19.82
CA GLU A 182 -7.45 -0.59 -20.75
C GLU A 182 -8.43 -1.36 -21.64
N TYR A 183 -9.59 -1.74 -21.11
CA TYR A 183 -10.63 -2.43 -21.88
C TYR A 183 -11.28 -1.55 -22.96
N SER A 184 -11.34 -0.23 -22.76
CA SER A 184 -11.83 0.70 -23.77
C SER A 184 -10.88 0.88 -24.95
N GLU A 185 -9.61 0.50 -24.81
CA GLU A 185 -8.63 0.58 -25.89
C GLU A 185 -8.70 -0.69 -26.77
N ALA A 186 -9.05 -0.50 -28.04
CA ALA A 186 -9.07 -1.58 -29.02
C ALA A 186 -7.64 -2.08 -29.29
N GLY A 187 -7.48 -3.41 -29.42
CA GLY A 187 -6.21 -4.02 -29.86
C GLY A 187 -5.15 -4.25 -28.79
N ASN A 188 -5.45 -4.09 -27.50
CA ASN A 188 -4.49 -4.45 -26.44
C ASN A 188 -4.48 -5.96 -26.18
N PRO A 189 -3.37 -6.68 -26.44
CA PRO A 189 -3.30 -8.12 -26.25
C PRO A 189 -3.14 -8.54 -24.77
N VAL A 190 -2.72 -7.62 -23.90
CA VAL A 190 -2.48 -7.87 -22.48
C VAL A 190 -3.62 -7.24 -21.70
N LYS A 191 -4.47 -8.04 -21.06
CA LYS A 191 -5.61 -7.56 -20.28
C LYS A 191 -5.76 -8.37 -19.00
N PHE A 192 -5.85 -7.70 -17.86
CA PHE A 192 -6.29 -8.31 -16.60
C PHE A 192 -7.78 -8.63 -16.67
N ASP A 193 -8.24 -9.66 -15.95
CA ASP A 193 -9.67 -10.01 -15.92
C ASP A 193 -10.51 -8.86 -15.32
N LYS A 194 -11.55 -8.45 -16.04
CA LYS A 194 -12.52 -7.44 -15.59
C LYS A 194 -13.20 -7.86 -14.27
N LYS A 195 -13.47 -9.16 -14.06
CA LYS A 195 -14.09 -9.62 -12.81
C LYS A 195 -13.18 -9.42 -11.60
N TRP A 196 -11.88 -9.69 -11.78
CA TRP A 196 -10.87 -9.43 -10.75
C TRP A 196 -10.77 -7.94 -10.41
N ALA A 197 -10.81 -7.06 -11.43
CA ALA A 197 -10.83 -5.62 -11.20
C ALA A 197 -12.11 -5.13 -10.49
N ILE A 198 -13.28 -5.67 -10.84
CA ILE A 198 -14.55 -5.36 -10.14
C ILE A 198 -14.47 -5.82 -8.67
N TYR A 199 -13.96 -7.03 -8.43
CA TYR A 199 -13.76 -7.53 -7.08
C TYR A 199 -12.83 -6.63 -6.27
N GLY A 200 -11.74 -6.17 -6.87
CA GLY A 200 -10.85 -5.18 -6.26
C GLY A 200 -11.54 -3.85 -5.95
N ALA A 201 -12.40 -3.35 -6.84
CA ALA A 201 -13.17 -2.13 -6.59
C ALA A 201 -14.14 -2.31 -5.40
N SER A 202 -14.78 -3.49 -5.28
CA SER A 202 -15.64 -3.81 -4.14
C SER A 202 -14.86 -3.80 -2.82
N ILE A 203 -13.66 -4.40 -2.78
CA ILE A 203 -12.73 -4.33 -1.64
C ILE A 203 -12.44 -2.87 -1.29
N GLY A 204 -12.09 -2.04 -2.29
CA GLY A 204 -11.85 -0.61 -2.07
C GLY A 204 -13.02 0.10 -1.40
N VAL A 205 -14.26 -0.15 -1.84
CA VAL A 205 -15.46 0.43 -1.21
C VAL A 205 -15.62 -0.03 0.25
N PHE A 206 -15.32 -1.30 0.56
CA PHE A 206 -15.28 -1.75 1.96
C PHE A 206 -14.20 -1.04 2.77
N CYS A 207 -13.00 -0.82 2.21
CA CYS A 207 -11.97 -0.02 2.88
C CYS A 207 -12.42 1.42 3.16
N LEU A 208 -13.24 2.02 2.30
CA LEU A 208 -13.82 3.33 2.55
C LEU A 208 -14.79 3.29 3.75
N PHE A 209 -15.57 2.22 3.88
CA PHE A 209 -16.42 2.03 5.06
C PHE A 209 -15.61 1.79 6.34
N ASP A 210 -14.50 1.05 6.27
CA ASP A 210 -13.56 0.89 7.39
C ASP A 210 -13.02 2.26 7.84
N PHE A 211 -12.51 3.07 6.90
CA PHE A 211 -12.04 4.43 7.18
C PHE A 211 -13.12 5.30 7.86
N VAL A 212 -14.34 5.30 7.31
CA VAL A 212 -15.45 6.06 7.89
C VAL A 212 -15.82 5.54 9.28
N ALA A 213 -15.82 4.22 9.49
CA ALA A 213 -16.08 3.62 10.79
C ALA A 213 -15.01 4.04 11.81
N ASP A 214 -13.73 4.05 11.43
CA ASP A 214 -12.63 4.48 12.29
C ASP A 214 -12.76 5.96 12.70
N VAL A 215 -13.08 6.85 11.76
CA VAL A 215 -13.36 8.26 12.08
C VAL A 215 -14.60 8.41 12.97
N LEU A 216 -15.64 7.61 12.74
CA LEU A 216 -16.87 7.67 13.55
C LEU A 216 -16.71 7.06 14.96
N ARG A 217 -15.62 6.33 15.26
CA ARG A 217 -15.31 5.87 16.62
C ARG A 217 -15.23 7.03 17.63
N PHE A 218 -14.89 8.24 17.18
CA PHE A 218 -14.90 9.44 18.04
C PHE A 218 -16.31 9.89 18.45
N VAL A 219 -17.36 9.48 17.72
CA VAL A 219 -18.76 9.77 18.06
C VAL A 219 -19.34 8.70 18.97
N SER A 220 -19.16 7.42 18.61
CA SER A 220 -19.67 6.29 19.40
C SER A 220 -18.71 5.11 19.35
N TRP A 221 -17.75 5.12 20.28
CA TRP A 221 -16.69 4.11 20.36
C TRP A 221 -17.22 2.67 20.28
N SER A 222 -18.15 2.30 21.16
CA SER A 222 -18.62 0.92 21.30
C SER A 222 -19.38 0.38 20.08
N PHE A 223 -20.11 1.23 19.36
CA PHE A 223 -20.85 0.81 18.17
C PHE A 223 -19.91 0.69 16.98
N PHE A 224 -19.16 1.75 16.68
CA PHE A 224 -18.29 1.79 15.51
C PHE A 224 -17.09 0.83 15.62
N MET A 225 -16.62 0.53 16.83
CA MET A 225 -15.61 -0.52 17.03
C MET A 225 -16.10 -1.90 16.57
N LYS A 226 -17.36 -2.26 16.88
CA LYS A 226 -17.94 -3.55 16.44
C LYS A 226 -18.13 -3.59 14.94
N VAL A 227 -18.60 -2.49 14.36
CA VAL A 227 -18.78 -2.36 12.90
C VAL A 227 -17.44 -2.48 12.19
N ALA A 228 -16.43 -1.72 12.61
CA ALA A 228 -15.09 -1.75 12.03
C ALA A 228 -14.45 -3.14 12.16
N LEU A 229 -14.60 -3.83 13.31
CA LEU A 229 -14.08 -5.19 13.47
C LEU A 229 -14.68 -6.17 12.47
N VAL A 230 -16.00 -6.11 12.25
CA VAL A 230 -16.68 -7.03 11.31
C VAL A 230 -16.27 -6.76 9.86
N ILE A 231 -16.20 -5.48 9.46
CA ILE A 231 -15.82 -5.11 8.09
C ILE A 231 -14.35 -5.44 7.85
N SER A 232 -13.46 -5.04 8.76
CA SER A 232 -12.02 -5.34 8.69
C SER A 232 -11.74 -6.85 8.67
N PHE A 233 -12.46 -7.67 9.44
CA PHE A 233 -12.33 -9.12 9.35
C PHE A 233 -12.63 -9.64 7.93
N PHE A 234 -13.76 -9.24 7.36
CA PHE A 234 -14.13 -9.66 6.00
C PHE A 234 -13.11 -9.17 4.97
N ASN A 235 -12.69 -7.91 5.09
CA ASN A 235 -11.86 -7.24 4.11
C ASN A 235 -10.40 -7.73 4.14
N SER A 236 -9.79 -7.72 5.32
CA SER A 236 -8.35 -7.95 5.51
C SER A 236 -7.97 -9.43 5.65
N VAL A 237 -8.87 -10.28 6.18
CA VAL A 237 -8.60 -11.73 6.35
C VAL A 237 -9.07 -12.55 5.14
N ILE A 238 -10.16 -12.14 4.48
CA ILE A 238 -10.77 -12.94 3.42
C ILE A 238 -10.59 -12.28 2.05
N ALA A 239 -11.06 -11.03 1.91
CA ALA A 239 -11.23 -10.44 0.58
C ALA A 239 -9.90 -10.08 -0.08
N LEU A 240 -9.04 -9.32 0.61
CA LEU A 240 -7.73 -8.90 0.11
C LEU A 240 -6.79 -10.10 -0.16
N PRO A 241 -6.64 -11.10 0.73
CA PRO A 241 -5.84 -12.29 0.44
C PRO A 241 -6.35 -13.09 -0.76
N THR A 242 -7.67 -13.23 -0.92
CA THR A 242 -8.27 -13.90 -2.08
C THR A 242 -7.98 -13.14 -3.38
N TRP A 243 -8.08 -11.80 -3.33
CA TRP A 243 -7.74 -10.93 -4.46
C TRP A 243 -6.27 -11.07 -4.88
N LEU A 244 -5.36 -11.19 -3.90
CA LEU A 244 -3.93 -11.42 -4.11
C LEU A 244 -3.65 -12.80 -4.73
N VAL A 245 -4.34 -13.85 -4.30
CA VAL A 245 -4.19 -15.19 -4.91
C VAL A 245 -4.66 -15.17 -6.37
N PHE A 246 -5.78 -14.50 -6.68
CA PHE A 246 -6.25 -14.35 -8.06
C PHE A 246 -5.31 -13.50 -8.91
N LEU A 247 -4.66 -12.50 -8.32
CA LEU A 247 -3.60 -11.77 -8.99
C LEU A 247 -2.41 -12.69 -9.29
N GLY A 248 -1.95 -13.47 -8.30
CA GLY A 248 -0.82 -14.39 -8.46
C GLY A 248 -1.03 -15.46 -9.52
N LEU A 249 -2.29 -15.84 -9.79
CA LEU A 249 -2.66 -16.74 -10.88
C LEU A 249 -2.61 -16.07 -12.26
N GLN A 250 -2.99 -14.80 -12.36
CA GLN A 250 -3.05 -14.07 -13.63
C GLN A 250 -1.69 -13.48 -14.03
N LEU A 251 -0.88 -13.09 -13.04
CA LEU A 251 0.31 -12.27 -13.27
C LEU A 251 1.35 -12.92 -14.20
N PRO A 252 1.68 -14.23 -14.09
CA PRO A 252 2.69 -14.85 -14.95
C PRO A 252 2.29 -14.87 -16.42
N ASP A 253 1.02 -15.20 -16.72
CA ASP A 253 0.50 -15.23 -18.09
C ASP A 253 0.50 -13.83 -18.71
N ILE A 254 0.06 -12.83 -17.94
CA ILE A 254 0.03 -11.42 -18.36
C ILE A 254 1.45 -10.86 -18.54
N ARG A 255 2.38 -11.18 -17.64
CA ARG A 255 3.79 -10.77 -17.74
C ARG A 255 4.44 -11.31 -19.01
N ASN A 256 4.26 -12.61 -19.29
CA ASN A 256 4.82 -13.23 -20.50
C ASN A 256 4.25 -12.58 -21.77
N ALA A 257 2.94 -12.30 -21.80
CA ALA A 257 2.31 -11.60 -22.92
C ALA A 257 2.84 -10.16 -23.07
N PHE A 258 3.06 -9.46 -21.95
CA PHE A 258 3.62 -8.12 -21.94
C PHE A 258 5.06 -8.09 -22.47
N GLU A 259 5.92 -8.98 -22.01
CA GLU A 259 7.31 -9.10 -22.47
C GLU A 259 7.38 -9.44 -23.97
N ALA A 260 6.56 -10.38 -24.43
CA ALA A 260 6.47 -10.73 -25.86
C ALA A 260 6.04 -9.52 -26.71
N SER A 261 5.02 -8.77 -26.28
CA SER A 261 4.57 -7.57 -27.00
C SER A 261 5.61 -6.44 -27.01
N SER A 262 6.33 -6.27 -25.91
CA SER A 262 7.37 -5.24 -25.76
C SER A 262 8.58 -5.55 -26.63
N PHE A 263 8.94 -6.82 -26.76
CA PHE A 263 10.00 -7.27 -27.67
C PHE A 263 9.65 -6.96 -29.13
N VAL A 264 8.46 -7.36 -29.59
CA VAL A 264 8.01 -7.10 -30.98
C VAL A 264 7.99 -5.61 -31.29
N GLN A 265 7.48 -4.79 -30.37
CA GLN A 265 7.46 -3.33 -30.56
C GLN A 265 8.88 -2.76 -30.68
N SER A 266 9.81 -3.22 -29.84
CA SER A 266 11.19 -2.75 -29.88
C SER A 266 11.90 -3.14 -31.18
N SER A 267 11.72 -4.38 -31.65
CA SER A 267 12.27 -4.83 -32.94
C SER A 267 11.70 -4.04 -34.14
N SER A 268 10.41 -3.71 -34.10
CA SER A 268 9.77 -2.92 -35.17
C SER A 268 10.34 -1.49 -35.27
N LEU A 269 10.64 -0.88 -34.12
CA LEU A 269 11.25 0.45 -34.08
C LEU A 269 12.68 0.43 -34.63
N THR A 270 13.49 -0.57 -34.25
CA THR A 270 14.86 -0.73 -34.78
C THR A 270 14.86 -0.96 -36.30
N LEU A 271 13.91 -1.74 -36.82
CA LEU A 271 13.81 -1.96 -38.27
C LEU A 271 13.36 -0.69 -39.01
N SER A 272 12.46 0.08 -38.41
CA SER A 272 12.03 1.36 -38.97
C SER A 272 13.15 2.40 -39.00
N SER A 273 13.99 2.47 -37.96
CA SER A 273 15.15 3.38 -37.92
C SER A 273 16.24 2.95 -38.91
N PHE A 274 16.48 1.65 -39.08
CA PHE A 274 17.43 1.16 -40.08
C PHE A 274 16.98 1.50 -41.52
N ASN A 275 15.67 1.41 -41.79
CA ASN A 275 15.12 1.77 -43.10
C ASN A 275 15.14 3.29 -43.36
N SER A 276 14.99 4.13 -42.33
CA SER A 276 15.14 5.59 -42.50
C SER A 276 16.58 5.97 -42.84
N ASP A 277 17.57 5.37 -42.18
CA ASP A 277 18.98 5.70 -42.40
C ASP A 277 19.45 5.29 -43.81
N ASN A 278 18.95 4.17 -44.34
CA ASN A 278 19.27 3.74 -45.70
C ASN A 278 18.66 4.66 -46.76
N ARG A 279 17.44 5.20 -46.51
CA ARG A 279 16.82 6.15 -47.44
C ARG A 279 17.54 7.50 -47.48
N GLU A 280 18.09 7.95 -46.36
CA GLU A 280 18.85 9.20 -46.32
C GLU A 280 20.16 9.10 -47.11
N LYS A 281 20.80 7.92 -47.12
CA LYS A 281 22.00 7.65 -47.92
C LYS A 281 21.73 7.53 -49.42
N GLU A 282 20.56 7.03 -49.82
CA GLU A 282 20.19 6.95 -51.25
C GLU A 282 19.65 8.27 -51.81
N GLY A 283 19.19 9.18 -50.94
CA GLY A 283 18.57 10.45 -51.32
C GLY A 283 19.49 11.67 -51.35
N ALA A 284 20.74 11.58 -50.86
CA ALA A 284 21.68 12.69 -50.93
C ALA A 284 22.13 12.87 -52.40
N PRO A 285 21.70 13.94 -53.10
CA PRO A 285 22.26 14.24 -54.42
C PRO A 285 23.75 14.46 -54.20
N GLN A 286 24.60 13.79 -55.00
CA GLN A 286 26.00 14.15 -55.12
C GLN A 286 26.05 15.63 -55.54
N SER A 287 26.18 16.52 -54.56
CA SER A 287 26.48 17.93 -54.81
C SER A 287 27.88 17.94 -55.40
N SER A 288 27.93 17.98 -56.72
CA SER A 288 29.12 18.30 -57.48
C SER A 288 29.74 19.55 -56.87
N GLU A 289 30.86 19.34 -56.21
CA GLU A 289 31.71 20.32 -55.56
C GLU A 289 32.20 21.31 -56.63
N GLN A 290 31.43 22.38 -56.86
CA GLN A 290 31.90 23.54 -57.62
C GLN A 290 32.78 24.38 -56.69
N ILE A 291 34.09 24.19 -56.86
CA ILE A 291 35.15 25.05 -56.35
C ILE A 291 34.95 26.45 -56.97
N SER A 292 34.39 27.40 -56.22
CA SER A 292 34.43 28.83 -56.55
C SER A 292 35.18 29.57 -55.45
N GLY A 293 36.21 30.32 -55.88
CA GLY A 293 37.29 30.85 -55.06
C GLY A 293 36.94 31.96 -54.06
N PRO A 294 37.97 32.49 -53.39
CA PRO A 294 37.82 33.48 -52.34
C PRO A 294 37.52 34.85 -52.95
N ASN A 295 36.34 35.40 -52.68
CA ASN A 295 36.10 36.82 -52.82
C ASN A 295 36.25 37.47 -51.46
N ALA A 296 37.24 38.36 -51.42
CA ALA A 296 37.44 39.38 -50.41
C ALA A 296 36.30 40.40 -50.45
N ASP A 297 36.34 41.29 -49.44
CA ASP A 297 35.60 42.53 -49.30
C ASP A 297 34.16 42.36 -48.79
N ALA A 298 33.59 43.21 -47.95
CA ALA A 298 33.99 44.27 -47.05
C ALA A 298 32.65 44.71 -46.40
N GLU A 299 32.72 45.63 -45.45
CA GLU A 299 31.60 46.39 -44.88
C GLU A 299 30.66 45.66 -43.88
N GLN A 300 30.12 46.28 -42.83
CA GLN A 300 30.38 47.49 -42.02
C GLN A 300 29.03 47.78 -41.33
N ASP A 301 29.10 48.05 -40.03
CA ASP A 301 28.15 48.85 -39.22
C ASP A 301 26.68 48.42 -39.03
N ASP A 302 26.36 48.23 -37.74
CA ASP A 302 25.47 49.13 -36.95
C ASP A 302 24.06 48.71 -36.48
N PHE A 303 23.81 49.11 -35.22
CA PHE A 303 22.53 49.38 -34.53
C PHE A 303 21.53 48.19 -34.37
N LEU A 304 21.21 47.67 -33.18
CA LEU A 304 20.81 48.28 -31.90
C LEU A 304 20.76 47.21 -30.79
#